data_AF-A0A661V448-F1
#
_entry.id   AF-A0A661V448-F1
#
_cell.length_a   1.000
_cell.length_b   1.000
_cell.length_c   1.000
_cell.angle_alpha   90.00
_cell.angle_beta   90.00
_cell.angle_gamma   90.00
#
_symmetry.space_group_name_H-M   'P 1'
#
loop_
_entity.id
_entity.type
_entity.pdbx_description
1 polymer ?
#
loop_
_entity_poly.entity_id
_entity_poly.type
_entity_poly.pdbx_seq_one_letter_code
_entity_poly.pdbx_strand_id
1 'polypeptide(L)' 'MEEKEGGEKIKRKGLSAERIAKRMLSSKGYNIVALNHKIDAGGENIAEIDILAEKDGNMYAIEVKSGRANLS' A
#
# COMPACT_ATOMS: atom_id res chain seq x y z
N MET A 1 -29.90 2.45 -30.42
CA MET A 1 -29.40 3.77 -29.97
C MET A 1 -29.41 3.75 -28.46
N GLU A 2 -28.36 4.00 -27.70
CA GLU A 2 -26.95 4.34 -27.93
C GLU A 2 -26.24 4.09 -26.58
N GLU A 3 -25.09 3.42 -26.64
CA GLU A 3 -23.81 3.66 -25.93
C GLU A 3 -23.83 4.00 -24.43
N LYS A 4 -23.37 3.06 -23.57
CA LYS A 4 -22.02 2.98 -22.97
C LYS A 4 -21.66 4.15 -22.03
N GLU A 5 -21.68 3.87 -20.72
CA GLU A 5 -20.73 4.50 -19.80
C GLU A 5 -19.76 3.43 -19.31
N GLY A 6 -18.67 3.29 -20.07
CA GLY A 6 -17.46 2.65 -19.60
C GLY A 6 -16.93 3.47 -18.43
N GLY A 7 -17.21 3.03 -17.21
CA GLY A 7 -16.49 3.51 -16.03
C GLY A 7 -15.00 3.31 -16.30
N GLU A 8 -14.28 4.42 -16.46
CA GLU A 8 -12.86 4.42 -16.67
C GLU A 8 -12.23 3.68 -15.48
N LYS A 9 -11.77 2.45 -15.71
CA LYS A 9 -10.95 1.74 -14.72
C LYS A 9 -9.65 2.53 -14.64
N ILE A 10 -9.59 3.51 -13.74
CA ILE A 10 -8.35 4.18 -13.38
C ILE A 10 -7.43 3.07 -12.87
N LYS A 11 -6.56 2.58 -13.76
CA LYS A 11 -5.46 1.69 -13.39
C LYS A 11 -4.51 2.54 -12.57
N ARG A 12 -4.76 2.64 -11.26
CA ARG A 12 -3.82 3.26 -10.33
C ARG A 12 -2.57 2.40 -10.35
N LYS A 13 -1.53 2.86 -11.06
CA LYS A 13 -0.25 2.12 -11.22
C LYS A 13 0.36 1.72 -9.86
N GLY A 14 0.06 2.47 -8.78
CA GLY A 14 0.46 2.16 -7.40
C GLY A 14 -0.14 0.87 -6.82
N LEU A 15 -1.42 0.57 -7.11
CA LEU A 15 -2.13 -0.60 -6.57
C LEU A 15 -1.43 -1.92 -6.92
N SER A 16 -0.79 -2.01 -8.10
CA SER A 16 -0.04 -3.20 -8.47
C SER A 16 1.24 -3.38 -7.65
N ALA A 17 1.95 -2.30 -7.32
CA ALA A 17 3.20 -2.37 -6.57
C ALA A 17 2.92 -2.75 -5.11
N GLU A 18 1.96 -2.11 -4.46
CA GLU A 18 1.52 -2.45 -3.10
C GLU A 18 1.04 -3.90 -3.00
N ARG A 19 0.30 -4.38 -4.01
CA ARG A 19 -0.15 -5.78 -4.06
C ARG A 19 1.00 -6.77 -4.17
N ILE A 20 2.04 -6.46 -4.94
CA ILE A 20 3.25 -7.29 -5.03
C ILE A 20 4.02 -7.25 -3.71
N ALA A 21 4.22 -6.06 -3.14
CA ALA A 21 4.89 -5.86 -1.86
C ALA A 21 4.20 -6.66 -0.75
N LYS A 22 2.86 -6.57 -0.64
CA LYS A 22 2.07 -7.33 0.32
C LYS A 22 2.32 -8.84 0.21
N ARG A 23 2.25 -9.39 -1.02
CA ARG A 23 2.48 -10.82 -1.26
C ARG A 23 3.88 -11.26 -0.85
N MET A 24 4.89 -10.45 -1.21
CA MET A 24 6.28 -10.71 -0.85
C MET A 24 6.48 -10.67 0.67
N LEU A 25 5.96 -9.65 1.35
CA LEU A 25 6.04 -9.53 2.81
C LEU A 25 5.37 -10.71 3.50
N SER A 26 4.15 -11.07 3.10
CA SER A 26 3.46 -12.26 3.65
C SER A 26 4.26 -13.55 3.43
N SER A 27 4.86 -13.76 2.26
CA SER A 27 5.71 -14.93 2.00
C SER A 27 6.99 -14.97 2.86
N LYS A 28 7.41 -13.83 3.41
CA LYS A 28 8.58 -13.68 4.30
C LYS A 28 8.20 -13.75 5.79
N GLY A 29 6.95 -14.09 6.09
CA GLY A 29 6.44 -14.27 7.46
C GLY A 29 5.95 -12.97 8.13
N TYR A 30 5.72 -11.91 7.37
CA TYR A 30 5.08 -10.71 7.92
C TYR A 30 3.55 -10.88 7.96
N ASN A 31 2.96 -10.52 9.08
CA ASN A 31 1.53 -10.38 9.26
C ASN A 31 1.09 -8.98 8.82
N ILE A 32 0.26 -8.89 7.79
CA ILE A 32 -0.23 -7.59 7.29
C ILE A 32 -1.36 -7.12 8.19
N VAL A 33 -1.15 -6.02 8.90
CA VAL A 33 -2.10 -5.46 9.86
C VAL A 33 -3.09 -4.53 9.17
N ALA A 34 -2.59 -3.62 8.31
CA ALA A 34 -3.42 -2.69 7.55
C ALA A 34 -2.76 -2.30 6.23
N LEU A 35 -3.58 -1.84 5.29
CA LEU A 35 -3.17 -1.18 4.05
C LEU A 35 -3.74 0.24 4.05
N ASN A 36 -3.04 1.20 3.45
CA ASN A 36 -3.48 2.61 3.37
C ASN A 36 -3.87 3.16 4.76
N HIS A 37 -3.03 2.89 5.76
CA HIS A 37 -3.33 3.18 7.16
C HIS A 37 -3.12 4.67 7.44
N LYS A 38 -4.23 5.36 7.74
CA LYS A 38 -4.24 6.76 8.10
C LYS A 38 -3.79 6.98 9.54
N ILE A 39 -2.94 7.97 9.74
CA ILE A 39 -2.54 8.47 11.05
C ILE A 39 -3.22 9.81 11.27
N ASP A 40 -4.01 9.88 12.35
CA ASP A 40 -4.73 11.09 12.73
C ASP A 40 -4.15 11.65 14.05
N ALA A 41 -3.99 12.97 14.12
CA ALA A 41 -3.57 13.68 15.32
C ALA A 41 -4.39 14.98 15.44
N GLY A 42 -4.98 15.21 16.62
CA GLY A 42 -5.83 16.40 16.83
C GLY A 42 -7.11 16.43 15.97
N GLY A 43 -7.55 15.28 15.44
CA GLY A 43 -8.69 15.19 14.53
C GLY A 43 -8.35 15.46 13.05
N GLU A 44 -7.08 15.73 12.74
CA GLU A 44 -6.60 15.92 11.38
C GLU A 44 -5.79 14.71 10.92
N ASN A 45 -5.93 14.35 9.64
CA ASN A 45 -5.09 13.34 9.02
C ASN A 45 -3.72 13.94 8.70
N ILE A 46 -2.67 13.41 9.34
CA ILE A 46 -1.31 13.95 9.23
C ILE A 46 -0.39 13.09 8.36
N ALA A 47 -0.73 11.81 8.18
CA ALA A 47 0.04 10.88 7.35
C ALA A 47 -0.78 9.67 6.91
N GLU A 48 -0.26 8.96 5.92
CA GLU A 48 -0.73 7.66 5.47
C GLU A 48 0.47 6.71 5.35
N ILE A 49 0.30 5.47 5.80
CA ILE A 49 1.26 4.37 5.64
C ILE A 49 0.69 3.38 4.63
N ASP A 50 1.41 3.09 3.55
CA ASP A 50 0.95 2.14 2.53
C ASP A 50 0.66 0.76 3.12
N ILE A 51 1.58 0.21 3.93
CA ILE A 51 1.43 -1.09 4.60
C ILE A 51 1.91 -1.01 6.05
N LEU A 52 1.03 -1.39 6.98
CA LEU A 52 1.40 -1.66 8.37
C LEU A 52 1.51 -3.17 8.56
N ALA A 53 2.65 -3.66 9.06
CA ALA A 53 2.90 -5.08 9.23
C ALA A 53 3.55 -5.41 10.57
N GLU A 54 3.36 -6.63 11.05
CA GLU A 54 3.99 -7.19 12.24
C GLU A 54 4.86 -8.38 11.86
N LYS A 55 6.01 -8.52 12.52
CA LYS A 55 6.81 -9.74 12.47
C LYS A 55 7.66 -9.89 13.74
N ASP A 56 7.64 -11.08 14.33
CA ASP A 56 8.43 -11.44 15.51
C ASP A 56 8.25 -10.43 16.68
N GLY A 57 7.02 -9.95 16.87
CA GLY A 57 6.64 -8.96 17.89
C GLY A 57 6.96 -7.51 17.54
N ASN A 58 7.53 -7.24 16.36
CA ASN A 58 7.90 -5.89 15.92
C ASN A 58 6.91 -5.35 14.89
N MET A 59 6.54 -4.07 15.04
CA MET A 59 5.68 -3.35 14.11
C MET A 59 6.51 -2.58 13.08
N TYR A 60 6.10 -2.63 11.82
CA TYR A 60 6.76 -2.01 10.68
C TYR A 60 5.77 -1.14 9.92
N ALA A 61 6.09 0.15 9.77
CA ALA A 61 5.46 1.04 8.80
C ALA A 61 6.27 0.98 7.49
N ILE A 62 5.62 0.60 6.39
CA ILE A 62 6.27 0.33 5.11
C ILE A 62 5.66 1.22 4.04
N GLU A 63 6.53 2.00 3.39
CA GLU A 63 6.23 2.81 2.20
C GLU A 63 6.62 2.02 0.94
N VAL A 64 5.76 2.01 -0.08
CA VAL A 64 5.95 1.27 -1.31
C VAL A 64 6.23 2.22 -2.47
N LYS A 65 7.47 2.20 -2.96
CA LYS A 65 7.85 2.92 -4.19
C LYS A 65 7.99 1.96 -5.36
N SER A 66 7.55 2.40 -6.54
CA SER A 66 7.73 1.68 -7.80
C SER A 66 8.75 2.39 -8.69
N GLY A 67 9.55 1.62 -9.44
CA GLY A 67 10.59 2.14 -10.31
C GLY A 67 11.93 1.44 -10.11
N ARG A 68 12.96 1.90 -10.82
CA ARG A 68 14.34 1.44 -10.60
C ARG A 68 14.87 2.09 -9.31
N ALA A 69 15.15 1.27 -8.30
CA ALA A 69 15.89 1.72 -7.13
C ALA A 69 17.36 1.89 -7.53
N ASN A 70 17.92 3.08 -7.32
CA ASN A 70 19.35 3.28 -7.31
C ASN A 70 19.78 3.30 -5.84
N LEU A 71 20.36 2.20 -5.37
CA LEU A 71 20.93 2.12 -4.03
C LEU A 71 22.41 2.51 -4.17
N SER A 72 22.76 3.70 -3.71
CA SER A 72 24.15 4.14 -3.55
C SER A 72 24.76 3.57 -2.28
#